data_AF-A0A6V7J036-F1
#
_entry.id   AF-A0A6V7J036-F1
#
_cell.length_a   1.000
_cell.length_b   1.000
_cell.length_c   1.000
_cell.angle_alpha   90.00
_cell.angle_beta   90.00
_cell.angle_gamma   90.00
#
_symmetry.space_group_name_H-M   'P 1'
#
loop_
_entity.id
_entity.type
_entity.pdbx_description
1 polymer ?
#
loop_
_entity_poly.entity_id
_entity_poly.type
_entity_poly.pdbx_seq_one_letter_code
_entity_poly.pdbx_strand_id
1 'polypeptide(L)'
;SIAISKAVNPSETPVKEKHVRSAIIGTFQEKSASVFWTFILRQPLQENRIVAWKFCHVLHKVLREGHPRVLIDSQRHKKRLEDIGNLWQHLREGYGKLIHLYIRLLITKLEFHNRNPGLPGNLQVTTEELEAIGENDINIYFQMSVEMFDYMDDILSLQRAIFGSLDLSRSNSMTPCGQCRLAPLIPCIQDASQLYDYCVKILFKLHGALPADTLIGHRD
;
A
#
# COMPACT_ATOMS: atom_id res chain seq x y z
N SER A 1 -2.58 6.70 -21.04
CA SER A 1 -4.00 7.03 -20.90
C SER A 1 -4.14 8.42 -20.31
N ILE A 2 -5.00 9.26 -20.91
CA ILE A 2 -5.36 10.59 -20.40
C ILE A 2 -5.88 10.52 -18.95
N ALA A 3 -6.51 9.40 -18.56
CA ALA A 3 -7.04 9.21 -17.21
C ALA A 3 -5.93 9.21 -16.14
N ILE A 4 -4.78 8.58 -16.42
CA ILE A 4 -3.66 8.50 -15.46
C ILE A 4 -3.11 9.90 -15.17
N SER A 5 -2.83 10.68 -16.21
CA SER A 5 -2.35 12.06 -16.06
C SER A 5 -3.38 12.96 -15.36
N LYS A 6 -4.68 12.75 -15.62
CA LYS A 6 -5.74 13.48 -14.89
C LYS A 6 -5.85 13.05 -13.42
N ALA A 7 -5.57 11.80 -13.08
CA ALA A 7 -5.60 11.31 -11.71
C ALA A 7 -4.50 11.97 -10.86
N VAL A 8 -3.28 12.08 -11.39
CA VAL A 8 -2.12 12.64 -10.67
C VAL A 8 -1.81 14.09 -11.05
N ASN A 9 -2.83 14.90 -11.29
CA ASN A 9 -2.66 16.33 -11.59
C ASN A 9 -2.03 17.10 -10.40
N PRO A 10 -1.33 18.22 -10.65
CA PRO A 10 -0.60 18.96 -9.62
C PRO A 10 -1.47 19.76 -8.64
N SER A 11 -2.79 19.85 -8.86
CA SER A 11 -3.69 20.58 -7.97
C SER A 11 -3.90 19.82 -6.66
N GLU A 12 -3.74 20.49 -5.51
CA GLU A 12 -3.90 19.89 -4.17
C GLU A 12 -5.38 19.65 -3.83
N THR A 13 -5.98 18.71 -4.55
CA THR A 13 -7.37 18.27 -4.43
C THR A 13 -7.42 16.76 -4.51
N PRO A 14 -8.46 16.10 -3.95
CA PRO A 14 -8.54 14.65 -3.96
C PRO A 14 -8.49 14.08 -5.37
N VAL A 15 -7.92 12.89 -5.49
CA VAL A 15 -7.93 12.17 -6.76
C VAL A 15 -9.38 11.88 -7.14
N LYS A 16 -9.76 12.17 -8.39
CA LYS A 16 -11.12 11.90 -8.86
C LYS A 16 -11.29 10.40 -9.10
N GLU A 17 -12.25 9.78 -8.41
CA GLU A 17 -12.53 8.34 -8.47
C GLU A 17 -12.70 7.80 -9.90
N LYS A 18 -13.38 8.55 -10.78
CA LYS A 18 -13.55 8.16 -12.18
C LYS A 18 -12.21 7.90 -12.91
N HIS A 19 -11.16 8.66 -12.59
CA HIS A 19 -9.85 8.50 -13.23
C HIS A 19 -9.08 7.31 -12.68
N VAL A 20 -9.20 7.05 -11.37
CA VAL A 20 -8.64 5.85 -10.73
C VAL A 20 -9.32 4.59 -11.28
N ARG A 21 -10.67 4.60 -11.32
CA ARG A 21 -11.45 3.49 -11.86
C ARG A 21 -11.08 3.20 -13.32
N SER A 22 -10.90 4.22 -14.15
CA SER A 22 -10.40 4.03 -15.52
C SER A 22 -9.00 3.43 -15.57
N ALA A 23 -8.09 3.79 -14.65
CA ALA A 23 -6.76 3.19 -14.58
C ALA A 23 -6.84 1.70 -14.18
N ILE A 24 -7.66 1.37 -13.18
CA ILE A 24 -7.92 -0.01 -12.73
C ILE A 24 -8.51 -0.85 -13.87
N ILE A 25 -9.60 -0.40 -14.50
CA ILE A 25 -10.25 -1.09 -15.63
C ILE A 25 -9.25 -1.31 -16.77
N GLY A 26 -8.39 -0.31 -17.05
CA GLY A 26 -7.33 -0.44 -18.05
C GLY A 26 -6.41 -1.62 -17.80
N THR A 27 -6.09 -1.94 -16.53
CA THR A 27 -5.25 -3.11 -16.22
C THR A 27 -5.93 -4.45 -16.55
N PHE A 28 -7.26 -4.53 -16.47
CA PHE A 28 -8.02 -5.72 -16.86
C PHE A 28 -8.15 -5.85 -18.38
N GLN A 29 -8.36 -4.73 -19.08
CA GLN A 29 -8.42 -4.70 -20.54
C GLN A 29 -7.10 -5.17 -21.16
N GLU A 30 -5.98 -4.66 -20.64
CA GLU A 30 -4.63 -5.01 -21.11
C GLU A 30 -4.08 -6.31 -20.50
N LYS A 31 -4.76 -6.85 -19.47
CA LYS A 31 -4.28 -7.96 -18.63
C LYS A 31 -2.86 -7.75 -18.10
N SER A 32 -2.47 -6.50 -17.83
CA SER A 32 -1.12 -6.10 -17.41
C SER A 32 -1.12 -4.70 -16.77
N ALA A 33 -0.09 -4.41 -15.97
CA ALA A 33 0.21 -3.05 -15.49
C ALA A 33 1.05 -2.22 -16.48
N SER A 34 1.42 -2.77 -17.65
CA SER A 34 2.34 -2.14 -18.61
C SER A 34 1.92 -0.72 -19.00
N VAL A 35 0.65 -0.52 -19.36
CA VAL A 35 0.11 0.79 -19.72
C VAL A 35 0.12 1.73 -18.52
N PHE A 36 -0.24 1.25 -17.33
CA PHE A 36 -0.19 2.08 -16.12
C PHE A 36 1.21 2.65 -15.90
N TRP A 37 2.22 1.77 -15.84
CA TRP A 37 3.61 2.14 -15.60
C TRP A 37 4.19 3.03 -16.71
N THR A 38 3.85 2.76 -17.97
CA THR A 38 4.31 3.57 -19.11
C THR A 38 3.88 5.04 -19.00
N PHE A 39 2.67 5.30 -18.53
CA PHE A 39 2.14 6.66 -18.45
C PHE A 39 2.45 7.35 -17.12
N ILE A 40 2.48 6.61 -16.01
CA ILE A 40 2.74 7.20 -14.69
C ILE A 40 4.19 7.67 -14.55
N LEU A 41 5.14 6.95 -15.14
CA LEU A 41 6.57 7.30 -15.11
C LEU A 41 6.93 8.53 -15.95
N ARG A 42 6.01 9.01 -16.80
CA ARG A 42 6.15 10.27 -17.55
C ARG A 42 5.66 11.49 -16.76
N GLN A 43 5.08 11.28 -15.58
CA GLN A 43 4.60 12.37 -14.72
C GLN A 43 5.77 12.93 -13.90
N PRO A 44 5.71 14.19 -13.47
CA PRO A 44 6.78 14.84 -12.70
C PRO A 44 6.84 14.35 -11.25
N LEU A 45 7.09 13.04 -11.05
CA LEU A 45 7.07 12.36 -9.74
C LEU A 45 8.20 12.82 -8.79
N GLN A 46 9.26 13.42 -9.35
CA GLN A 46 10.41 13.91 -8.59
C GLN A 46 10.37 15.42 -8.36
N GLU A 47 9.61 16.16 -9.19
CA GLU A 47 9.58 17.63 -9.14
C GLU A 47 8.33 18.16 -8.40
N ASN A 48 7.21 17.43 -8.46
CA ASN A 48 5.95 17.90 -7.90
C ASN A 48 5.42 16.98 -6.81
N ARG A 49 5.46 17.49 -5.57
CA ARG A 49 5.03 16.76 -4.37
C ARG A 49 3.57 16.30 -4.41
N ILE A 50 2.67 17.06 -5.03
CA ILE A 50 1.25 16.69 -5.12
C ILE A 50 1.06 15.57 -6.14
N VAL A 51 1.78 15.64 -7.27
CA VAL A 51 1.79 14.57 -8.28
C VAL A 51 2.34 13.29 -7.66
N ALA A 52 3.47 13.35 -6.94
CA ALA A 52 4.08 12.21 -6.26
C ALA A 52 3.17 11.59 -5.19
N TRP A 53 2.52 12.43 -4.38
CA TRP A 53 1.55 11.98 -3.38
C TRP A 53 0.35 11.26 -4.01
N LYS A 54 -0.24 11.84 -5.04
CA LYS A 54 -1.34 11.24 -5.77
C LYS A 54 -0.91 9.98 -6.51
N PHE A 55 0.32 9.92 -7.01
CA PHE A 55 0.89 8.72 -7.58
C PHE A 55 0.87 7.57 -6.59
N CYS A 56 1.36 7.79 -5.35
CA CYS A 56 1.35 6.76 -4.32
C CYS A 56 -0.08 6.26 -4.05
N HIS A 57 -1.05 7.19 -3.95
CA HIS A 57 -2.45 6.85 -3.77
C HIS A 57 -3.03 6.02 -4.92
N VAL A 58 -2.83 6.46 -6.16
CA VAL A 58 -3.33 5.76 -7.34
C VAL A 58 -2.67 4.39 -7.48
N LEU A 59 -1.36 4.29 -7.24
CA LEU A 59 -0.64 3.02 -7.27
C LEU A 59 -1.17 2.07 -6.19
N HIS A 60 -1.42 2.53 -4.97
CA HIS A 60 -2.02 1.71 -3.91
C HIS A 60 -3.35 1.09 -4.38
N LYS A 61 -4.25 1.91 -4.92
CA LYS A 61 -5.54 1.44 -5.44
C LYS A 61 -5.38 0.48 -6.63
N VAL A 62 -4.43 0.73 -7.53
CA VAL A 62 -4.14 -0.15 -8.68
C VAL A 62 -3.57 -1.50 -8.23
N LEU A 63 -2.66 -1.52 -7.24
CA LEU A 63 -2.15 -2.77 -6.66
C LEU A 63 -3.25 -3.55 -5.93
N ARG A 64 -4.20 -2.84 -5.31
CA ARG A 64 -5.28 -3.42 -4.53
C ARG A 64 -6.40 -4.00 -5.40
N GLU A 65 -6.83 -3.26 -6.41
CA GLU A 65 -8.07 -3.52 -7.17
C GLU A 65 -7.83 -3.85 -8.66
N GLY A 66 -6.58 -3.77 -9.13
CA GLY A 66 -6.21 -4.05 -10.51
C GLY A 66 -6.22 -5.54 -10.85
N HIS A 67 -5.95 -5.84 -12.11
CA HIS A 67 -5.78 -7.22 -12.59
C HIS A 67 -4.68 -7.94 -11.77
N PRO A 68 -4.81 -9.24 -11.44
CA PRO A 68 -3.84 -9.94 -10.56
C PRO A 68 -2.37 -9.81 -10.98
N ARG A 69 -2.11 -9.79 -12.30
CA ARG A 69 -0.75 -9.55 -12.85
C ARG A 69 -0.14 -8.22 -12.44
N VAL A 70 -0.92 -7.24 -11.99
CA VAL A 70 -0.40 -5.92 -11.59
C VAL A 70 0.61 -6.05 -10.46
N LEU A 71 0.39 -6.93 -9.49
CA LEU A 71 1.36 -7.16 -8.39
C LEU A 71 2.68 -7.70 -8.94
N ILE A 72 2.62 -8.66 -9.85
CA ILE A 72 3.78 -9.31 -10.46
C ILE A 72 4.53 -8.33 -11.38
N ASP A 73 3.80 -7.69 -12.31
CA ASP A 73 4.35 -6.75 -13.28
C ASP A 73 4.97 -5.52 -12.58
N SER A 74 4.51 -5.18 -11.37
CA SER A 74 5.01 -4.05 -10.58
C SER A 74 6.31 -4.33 -9.84
N GLN A 75 6.70 -5.60 -9.64
CA GLN A 75 7.95 -5.97 -8.96
C GLN A 75 9.19 -5.35 -9.61
N ARG A 76 9.22 -5.28 -10.95
CA ARG A 76 10.33 -4.69 -11.71
C ARG A 76 10.50 -3.18 -11.49
N HIS A 77 9.52 -2.53 -10.87
CA HIS A 77 9.53 -1.09 -10.59
C HIS A 77 9.94 -0.76 -9.15
N LYS A 78 10.24 -1.75 -8.28
CA LYS A 78 10.67 -1.52 -6.88
C LYS A 78 11.85 -0.57 -6.76
N LYS A 79 12.94 -0.81 -7.50
CA LYS A 79 14.11 0.08 -7.49
C LYS A 79 13.75 1.54 -7.83
N ARG A 80 12.85 1.75 -8.79
CA ARG A 80 12.38 3.10 -9.14
C ARG A 80 11.56 3.72 -8.00
N LEU A 81 10.73 2.93 -7.31
CA LEU A 81 10.01 3.38 -6.13
C LEU A 81 11.01 3.79 -5.04
N GLU A 82 12.01 2.96 -4.75
CA GLU A 82 13.09 3.27 -3.79
C GLU A 82 13.79 4.59 -4.11
N ASP A 83 14.18 4.81 -5.37
CA ASP A 83 14.81 6.05 -5.82
C ASP A 83 13.91 7.28 -5.54
N ILE A 84 12.61 7.17 -5.84
CA ILE A 84 11.63 8.23 -5.56
C ILE A 84 11.49 8.44 -4.04
N GLY A 85 11.38 7.37 -3.27
CA GLY A 85 11.26 7.42 -1.81
C GLY A 85 12.46 8.08 -1.13
N ASN A 86 13.67 7.74 -1.59
CA ASN A 86 14.93 8.32 -1.10
C ASN A 86 15.03 9.81 -1.41
N LEU A 87 14.63 10.23 -2.62
CA LEU A 87 14.57 11.64 -2.98
C LEU A 87 13.67 12.44 -2.02
N TRP A 88 12.44 11.97 -1.79
CA TRP A 88 11.48 12.67 -0.94
C TRP A 88 11.84 12.60 0.56
N GLN A 89 12.64 11.63 0.99
CA GLN A 89 13.14 11.51 2.36
C GLN A 89 13.97 12.73 2.80
N HIS A 90 14.71 13.34 1.87
CA HIS A 90 15.51 14.53 2.14
C HIS A 90 14.65 15.78 2.40
N LEU A 91 13.41 15.78 1.89
CA LEU A 91 12.42 16.84 2.09
C LEU A 91 11.52 16.49 3.29
N ARG A 92 12.09 16.61 4.50
CA ARG A 92 11.47 16.10 5.74
C ARG A 92 10.17 16.80 6.18
N GLU A 93 9.79 17.89 5.54
CA GLU A 93 8.59 18.66 5.86
C GLU A 93 7.45 18.49 4.85
N GLY A 94 6.21 18.62 5.35
CA GLY A 94 5.00 18.52 4.53
C GLY A 94 4.89 17.18 3.82
N TYR A 95 4.63 17.21 2.51
CA TYR A 95 4.42 16.02 1.70
C TYR A 95 5.65 15.12 1.54
N GLY A 96 6.88 15.63 1.66
CA GLY A 96 8.07 14.79 1.39
C GLY A 96 8.19 13.61 2.36
N LYS A 97 8.01 13.85 3.67
CA LYS A 97 7.89 12.79 4.68
C LYS A 97 6.74 11.82 4.38
N LEU A 98 5.57 12.35 3.98
CA LEU A 98 4.41 11.51 3.67
C LEU A 98 4.67 10.60 2.46
N ILE A 99 5.25 11.15 1.39
CA ILE A 99 5.58 10.42 0.16
C ILE A 99 6.61 9.33 0.46
N HIS A 100 7.67 9.65 1.21
CA HIS A 100 8.68 8.68 1.61
C HIS A 100 8.05 7.47 2.34
N LEU A 101 7.25 7.73 3.38
CA LEU A 101 6.57 6.68 4.14
C LEU A 101 5.59 5.88 3.28
N TYR A 102 4.89 6.53 2.36
CA TYR A 102 3.93 5.84 1.50
C TYR A 102 4.63 4.98 0.43
N ILE A 103 5.75 5.43 -0.12
CA ILE A 103 6.59 4.62 -1.00
C ILE A 103 7.10 3.38 -0.27
N ARG A 104 7.56 3.53 0.98
CA ARG A 104 7.98 2.41 1.82
C ARG A 104 6.84 1.39 1.97
N LEU A 105 5.66 1.84 2.37
CA LEU A 105 4.44 1.01 2.45
C LEU A 105 4.13 0.28 1.14
N LEU A 106 4.26 0.94 -0.02
CA LEU A 106 4.00 0.34 -1.33
C LEU A 106 5.03 -0.74 -1.69
N ILE A 107 6.29 -0.55 -1.30
CA ILE A 107 7.34 -1.56 -1.46
C ILE A 107 7.05 -2.76 -0.55
N THR A 108 6.71 -2.51 0.72
CA THR A 108 6.32 -3.56 1.67
C THR A 108 5.13 -4.37 1.17
N LYS A 109 4.10 -3.71 0.62
CA LYS A 109 2.98 -4.38 -0.07
C LYS A 109 3.46 -5.29 -1.20
N LEU A 110 4.34 -4.80 -2.07
CA LEU A 110 4.86 -5.59 -3.18
C LEU A 110 5.66 -6.80 -2.68
N GLU A 111 6.48 -6.65 -1.64
CA GLU A 111 7.29 -7.73 -1.08
C GLU A 111 6.43 -8.78 -0.38
N PHE A 112 5.45 -8.34 0.39
CA PHE A 112 4.43 -9.20 0.99
C PHE A 112 3.76 -10.08 -0.07
N HIS A 113 3.27 -9.50 -1.16
CA HIS A 113 2.61 -10.28 -2.22
C HIS A 113 3.58 -11.12 -3.07
N ASN A 114 4.87 -10.77 -3.11
CA ASN A 114 5.88 -11.61 -3.76
C ASN A 114 6.18 -12.88 -2.96
N ARG A 115 6.18 -12.77 -1.62
CA ARG A 115 6.37 -13.90 -0.70
C ARG A 115 5.09 -14.72 -0.51
N ASN A 116 3.93 -14.09 -0.62
CA ASN A 116 2.61 -14.70 -0.41
C ASN A 116 1.75 -14.59 -1.69
N PRO A 117 2.12 -15.27 -2.80
CA PRO A 117 1.44 -15.13 -4.09
C PRO A 117 -0.02 -15.63 -4.10
N GLY A 118 -0.41 -16.44 -3.11
CA GLY A 118 -1.80 -16.88 -2.93
C GLY A 118 -2.73 -15.78 -2.43
N LEU A 119 -2.20 -14.69 -1.85
CA LEU A 119 -3.01 -13.56 -1.35
C LEU A 119 -3.25 -12.52 -2.45
N PRO A 120 -4.52 -12.21 -2.79
CA PRO A 120 -4.86 -11.19 -3.78
C PRO A 120 -4.55 -9.79 -3.25
N GLY A 121 -4.44 -8.81 -4.15
CA GLY A 121 -4.03 -7.44 -3.81
C GLY A 121 -4.96 -6.72 -2.82
N ASN A 122 -6.23 -7.09 -2.78
CA ASN A 122 -7.23 -6.59 -1.83
C ASN A 122 -7.26 -7.35 -0.50
N LEU A 123 -6.40 -8.36 -0.35
CA LEU A 123 -6.26 -9.24 0.81
C LEU A 123 -7.54 -10.01 1.17
N GLN A 124 -8.50 -10.16 0.26
CA GLN A 124 -9.74 -10.88 0.55
C GLN A 124 -9.63 -12.33 0.12
N VAL A 125 -9.49 -13.21 1.11
CA VAL A 125 -9.60 -14.67 0.98
C VAL A 125 -10.52 -15.23 2.05
N THR A 126 -11.13 -16.39 1.79
CA THR A 126 -11.89 -17.11 2.80
C THR A 126 -10.97 -17.71 3.86
N THR A 127 -11.54 -18.18 4.96
CA THR A 127 -10.75 -18.88 5.98
C THR A 127 -10.09 -20.12 5.36
N GLU A 128 -10.82 -20.91 4.59
CA GLU A 128 -10.32 -22.13 3.94
C GLU A 128 -9.18 -21.83 2.95
N GLU A 129 -9.29 -20.75 2.19
CA GLU A 129 -8.22 -20.29 1.29
C GLU A 129 -6.99 -19.84 2.08
N LEU A 130 -7.16 -19.10 3.19
CA LEU A 130 -6.05 -18.73 4.08
C LEU A 130 -5.36 -19.97 4.67
N GLU A 131 -6.13 -20.99 5.04
CA GLU A 131 -5.58 -22.25 5.54
C GLU A 131 -4.78 -22.98 4.46
N ALA A 132 -5.31 -23.04 3.24
CA ALA A 132 -4.65 -23.64 2.09
C ALA A 132 -3.35 -22.91 1.74
N ILE A 133 -3.31 -21.58 1.79
CA ILE A 133 -2.11 -20.77 1.55
C ILE A 133 -1.03 -21.07 2.61
N GLY A 134 -1.44 -21.30 3.86
CA GLY A 134 -0.50 -21.65 4.92
C GLY A 134 -0.02 -23.10 4.91
N GLU A 135 -0.56 -23.96 4.03
CA GLU A 135 -0.21 -25.38 3.86
C GLU A 135 -0.23 -26.20 5.16
N ASN A 136 -0.95 -25.74 6.19
CA ASN A 136 -0.87 -26.25 7.56
C ASN A 136 0.56 -26.30 8.15
N ASP A 137 1.50 -25.55 7.59
CA ASP A 137 2.87 -25.44 8.09
C ASP A 137 2.99 -24.24 9.04
N ILE A 138 3.35 -24.55 10.28
CA ILE A 138 3.53 -23.55 11.35
C ILE A 138 4.60 -22.53 10.98
N ASN A 139 5.66 -22.93 10.25
CA ASN A 139 6.72 -22.03 9.85
C ASN A 139 6.23 -21.01 8.82
N ILE A 140 5.36 -21.44 7.88
CA ILE A 140 4.73 -20.55 6.90
C ILE A 140 3.82 -19.56 7.63
N TYR A 141 2.98 -20.03 8.55
CA TYR A 141 2.13 -19.15 9.36
C TYR A 141 2.93 -18.14 10.18
N PHE A 142 4.02 -18.59 10.81
CA PHE A 142 4.89 -17.73 11.58
C PHE A 142 5.50 -16.64 10.69
N GLN A 143 6.13 -17.02 9.58
CA GLN A 143 6.73 -16.07 8.64
C GLN A 143 5.68 -15.09 8.08
N MET A 144 4.52 -15.58 7.66
CA MET A 144 3.41 -14.76 7.17
C MET A 144 2.95 -13.75 8.23
N SER A 145 2.88 -14.15 9.51
CA SER A 145 2.50 -13.24 10.60
C SER A 145 3.50 -12.10 10.78
N VAL A 146 4.82 -12.36 10.74
CA VAL A 146 5.86 -11.32 10.82
C VAL A 146 5.68 -10.33 9.68
N GLU A 147 5.48 -10.81 8.45
CA GLU A 147 5.32 -9.96 7.29
C GLU A 147 4.03 -9.13 7.32
N MET A 148 2.95 -9.67 7.90
CA MET A 148 1.71 -8.91 8.14
C MET A 148 1.92 -7.81 9.18
N PHE A 149 2.69 -8.05 10.23
CA PHE A 149 3.05 -7.03 11.22
C PHE A 149 3.89 -5.91 10.61
N ASP A 150 4.94 -6.24 9.83
CA ASP A 150 5.74 -5.24 9.11
C ASP A 150 4.87 -4.34 8.23
N TYR A 151 3.92 -4.95 7.51
CA TYR A 151 2.98 -4.23 6.66
C TYR A 151 2.04 -3.32 7.48
N MET A 152 1.48 -3.82 8.58
CA MET A 152 0.65 -3.00 9.48
C MET A 152 1.45 -1.83 10.11
N ASP A 153 2.70 -2.04 10.48
CA ASP A 153 3.56 -1.00 11.05
C ASP A 153 3.84 0.13 10.07
N ASP A 154 4.01 -0.19 8.78
CA ASP A 154 4.12 0.81 7.72
C ASP A 154 2.81 1.57 7.51
N ILE A 155 1.66 0.90 7.58
CA ILE A 155 0.34 1.55 7.54
C ILE A 155 0.19 2.54 8.70
N LEU A 156 0.48 2.10 9.92
CA LEU A 156 0.38 2.94 11.13
C LEU A 156 1.40 4.09 11.09
N SER A 157 2.61 3.86 10.59
CA SER A 157 3.62 4.90 10.40
C SER A 157 3.15 5.98 9.44
N LEU A 158 2.57 5.61 8.30
CA LEU A 158 2.01 6.54 7.34
C LEU A 158 0.80 7.29 7.93
N GLN A 159 -0.10 6.58 8.61
CA GLN A 159 -1.29 7.16 9.23
C GLN A 159 -0.94 8.22 10.28
N ARG A 160 0.00 7.92 11.18
CA ARG A 160 0.51 8.88 12.19
C ARG A 160 1.10 10.11 11.51
N ALA A 161 1.86 9.94 10.43
CA ALA A 161 2.44 11.05 9.70
C ALA A 161 1.39 11.92 8.98
N ILE A 162 0.37 11.31 8.37
CA ILE A 162 -0.73 12.05 7.73
C ILE A 162 -1.45 12.92 8.74
N PHE A 163 -1.84 12.38 9.91
CA PHE A 163 -2.51 13.15 10.95
C PHE A 163 -1.62 14.27 11.51
N GLY A 164 -0.35 13.98 11.85
CA GLY A 164 0.57 15.01 12.30
C GLY A 164 0.81 16.12 11.27
N SER A 165 0.67 15.82 9.97
CA SER A 165 0.79 16.83 8.91
C SER A 165 -0.37 17.83 8.88
N LEU A 166 -1.56 17.46 9.37
CA LEU A 166 -2.74 18.33 9.38
C LEU A 166 -2.62 19.39 10.48
N ASP A 167 -2.11 18.99 11.65
CA ASP A 167 -1.84 19.88 12.77
C ASP A 167 -0.79 20.94 12.39
N LEU A 168 0.32 20.49 11.79
CA LEU A 168 1.43 21.36 11.38
C LEU A 168 1.05 22.36 10.29
N SER A 169 0.22 21.96 9.31
CA SER A 169 -0.16 22.86 8.22
C SER A 169 -1.42 23.67 8.49
N ARG A 170 -1.99 23.60 9.70
CA ARG A 170 -3.34 24.14 10.03
C ARG A 170 -4.38 23.73 8.98
N SER A 171 -4.21 22.54 8.39
CA SER A 171 -5.07 22.08 7.30
C SER A 171 -6.36 21.51 7.85
N ASN A 172 -7.47 22.08 7.41
CA ASN A 172 -8.80 21.61 7.79
C ASN A 172 -9.18 20.38 6.94
N SER A 173 -9.62 19.30 7.61
CA SER A 173 -10.04 18.05 7.00
C SER A 173 -11.17 18.22 5.99
N MET A 174 -12.00 19.27 6.11
CA MET A 174 -13.11 19.57 5.20
C MET A 174 -12.67 20.34 3.94
N THR A 175 -11.41 20.76 3.83
CA THR A 175 -10.90 21.45 2.64
C THR A 175 -10.45 20.47 1.57
N PRO A 176 -10.44 20.88 0.28
CA PRO A 176 -9.89 20.05 -0.79
C PRO A 176 -8.43 19.60 -0.53
N CYS A 177 -7.60 20.48 0.06
CA CYS A 177 -6.22 20.12 0.40
C CYS A 177 -6.16 19.08 1.52
N GLY A 178 -6.95 19.26 2.59
CA GLY A 178 -7.06 18.28 3.67
C GLY A 178 -7.54 16.91 3.18
N GLN A 179 -8.57 16.89 2.34
CA GLN A 179 -9.07 15.67 1.71
C GLN A 179 -8.03 15.03 0.77
N CYS A 180 -7.20 15.83 0.08
CA CYS A 180 -6.10 15.31 -0.73
C CYS A 180 -5.08 14.54 0.11
N ARG A 181 -4.83 14.98 1.35
CA ARG A 181 -3.95 14.30 2.31
C ARG A 181 -4.60 13.09 2.97
N LEU A 182 -5.89 13.16 3.25
CA LEU A 182 -6.62 12.12 3.99
C LEU A 182 -7.04 10.94 3.12
N ALA A 183 -7.38 11.17 1.85
CA ALA A 183 -7.95 10.12 0.98
C ALA A 183 -7.10 8.82 0.91
N PRO A 184 -5.76 8.86 0.93
CA PRO A 184 -4.93 7.65 0.98
C PRO A 184 -5.13 6.76 2.21
N LEU A 185 -5.72 7.26 3.30
CA LEU A 185 -6.05 6.44 4.46
C LEU A 185 -7.15 5.41 4.14
N ILE A 186 -7.98 5.64 3.12
CA ILE A 186 -9.05 4.71 2.75
C ILE A 186 -8.50 3.31 2.42
N PRO A 187 -7.60 3.14 1.41
CA PRO A 187 -7.01 1.83 1.15
C PRO A 187 -6.13 1.32 2.30
N CYS A 188 -5.51 2.21 3.09
CA CYS A 188 -4.75 1.80 4.28
C CYS A 188 -5.63 1.13 5.34
N ILE A 189 -6.82 1.68 5.60
CA ILE A 189 -7.79 1.11 6.55
C ILE A 189 -8.32 -0.23 6.02
N GLN A 190 -8.59 -0.31 4.72
CA GLN A 190 -9.04 -1.56 4.09
C GLN A 190 -8.01 -2.67 4.23
N ASP A 191 -6.74 -2.37 3.98
CA ASP A 191 -5.66 -3.36 4.08
C ASP A 191 -5.38 -3.72 5.55
N ALA A 192 -5.29 -2.74 6.46
CA ALA A 192 -5.08 -2.99 7.89
C ALA A 192 -6.19 -3.84 8.52
N SER A 193 -7.44 -3.63 8.11
CA SER A 193 -8.56 -4.43 8.60
C SER A 193 -8.43 -5.92 8.26
N GLN A 194 -7.95 -6.25 7.05
CA GLN A 194 -7.76 -7.66 6.65
C GLN A 194 -6.52 -8.25 7.31
N LEU A 195 -5.41 -7.50 7.33
CA LEU A 195 -4.17 -7.93 7.99
C LEU A 195 -4.42 -8.26 9.47
N TYR A 196 -5.17 -7.42 10.19
CA TYR A 196 -5.50 -7.66 11.58
C TYR A 196 -6.34 -8.94 11.77
N ASP A 197 -7.39 -9.13 10.98
CA ASP A 197 -8.22 -10.34 11.05
C ASP A 197 -7.39 -11.62 10.84
N TYR A 198 -6.49 -11.61 9.86
CA TYR A 198 -5.61 -12.75 9.59
C TYR A 198 -4.55 -12.95 10.66
N CYS A 199 -3.95 -11.88 11.18
CA CYS A 199 -3.01 -11.98 12.31
C CYS A 199 -3.66 -12.65 13.51
N VAL A 200 -4.89 -12.26 13.87
CA VAL A 200 -5.62 -12.89 14.99
C VAL A 200 -5.82 -14.39 14.74
N LYS A 201 -6.28 -14.77 13.55
CA LYS A 201 -6.49 -16.18 13.18
C LYS A 201 -5.20 -17.00 13.20
N ILE A 202 -4.12 -16.45 12.65
CA ILE A 202 -2.81 -17.09 12.61
C ILE A 202 -2.23 -17.22 14.02
N LEU A 203 -2.35 -16.20 14.87
CA LEU A 203 -1.88 -16.24 16.25
C LEU A 203 -2.58 -17.34 17.06
N PHE A 204 -3.88 -17.57 16.85
CA PHE A 204 -4.57 -18.71 17.47
C PHE A 204 -3.95 -20.04 17.04
N LYS A 205 -3.61 -20.22 15.76
CA LYS A 205 -2.94 -21.42 15.27
C LYS A 205 -1.54 -21.59 15.87
N LEU A 206 -0.75 -20.52 15.90
CA LEU A 206 0.60 -20.54 16.47
C LEU A 206 0.58 -20.89 17.96
N HIS A 207 -0.32 -20.29 18.74
CA HIS A 207 -0.48 -20.60 20.16
C HIS A 207 -1.02 -22.02 20.42
N GLY A 208 -1.78 -22.59 19.49
CA GLY A 208 -2.24 -23.98 19.58
C GLY A 208 -1.15 -25.01 19.27
N ALA A 209 -0.10 -24.62 18.53
CA ALA A 209 0.89 -25.54 17.99
C ALA A 209 2.31 -25.37 18.55
N LEU A 210 2.66 -24.20 19.09
CA LEU A 210 3.98 -23.89 19.63
C LEU A 210 3.96 -23.73 21.16
N PRO A 211 5.04 -24.13 21.87
CA PRO A 211 5.22 -23.85 23.29
C PRO A 211 5.19 -22.34 23.56
N ALA A 212 4.69 -21.95 24.74
CA ALA A 212 4.61 -20.55 25.14
C ALA A 212 5.98 -19.86 25.07
N ASP A 213 7.05 -20.53 25.50
CA ASP A 213 8.42 -20.00 25.55
C ASP A 213 8.93 -19.53 24.19
N THR A 214 8.57 -20.23 23.11
CA THR A 214 8.93 -19.85 21.73
C THR A 214 8.27 -18.55 21.29
N LEU A 215 7.10 -18.22 21.86
CA LEU A 215 6.31 -17.05 21.49
C LEU A 215 6.54 -15.84 22.41
N ILE A 216 7.24 -16.00 23.55
CA ILE A 216 7.48 -14.93 24.52
C ILE A 216 8.22 -13.75 23.88
N GLY A 217 9.25 -14.02 23.06
CA GLY A 217 10.04 -12.98 22.41
C GLY A 217 9.30 -12.13 21.36
N HIS A 218 8.04 -12.48 21.05
CA HIS A 218 7.20 -11.79 20.06
C HIS A 218 6.01 -11.05 20.69
N ARG A 219 5.93 -10.99 22.03
CA ARG A 219 4.82 -10.34 22.76
C ARG A 219 5.10 -8.89 23.14
N ASP A 220 6.37 -8.49 23.15
CA ASP A 220 6.84 -7.15 23.53
C ASP A 220 7.20 -6.32 22.29
#